data_AF-A0AAD5BPT1-F1
#
_entry.id   AF-A0AAD5BPT1-F1
#
_cell.length_a   1.000
_cell.length_b   1.000
_cell.length_c   1.000
_cell.angle_alpha   90.00
_cell.angle_beta   90.00
_cell.angle_gamma   90.00
#
_symmetry.space_group_name_H-M   'P 1'
#
loop_
_entity.id
_entity.type
_entity.pdbx_description
1 polymer ?
#
loop_
_entity_poly.entity_id
_entity_poly.type
_entity_poly.pdbx_seq_one_letter_code
_entity_poly.pdbx_strand_id
1 'polypeptide(L)' 'MFSGNAERSSERIVLTSNATPREKHGENYCAMYDICGTRSDGKVVNCPFGSPSVKPDDLLSSKIQSLCPTIS' A
#
# COMPACT_ATOMS: atom_id res chain seq x y z
N MET A 1 -25.78 8.65 38.07
CA MET A 1 -24.43 8.81 37.49
C MET A 1 -24.06 7.52 36.74
N PHE A 2 -23.38 7.65 35.59
CA PHE A 2 -22.91 6.63 34.63
C PHE A 2 -23.97 6.04 33.66
N SER A 3 -23.72 5.74 32.38
CA SER A 3 -22.98 6.33 31.24
C SER A 3 -22.97 5.30 30.08
N GLY A 4 -23.25 5.71 28.84
CA GLY A 4 -22.87 5.04 27.56
C GLY A 4 -23.56 3.70 27.22
N ASN A 5 -23.68 3.23 25.98
CA ASN A 5 -22.94 3.59 24.76
C ASN A 5 -23.60 3.01 23.49
N ALA A 6 -23.32 3.69 22.36
CA ALA A 6 -23.24 3.26 20.95
C ALA A 6 -24.48 2.66 20.24
N GLU A 7 -25.13 3.51 19.42
CA GLU A 7 -26.16 3.12 18.47
C GLU A 7 -25.61 2.38 17.25
N ARG A 8 -26.37 1.35 16.86
CA ARG A 8 -26.24 0.54 15.65
C ARG A 8 -26.93 1.27 14.49
N SER A 9 -26.23 1.56 13.40
CA SER A 9 -26.91 1.81 12.12
C SER A 9 -26.16 1.17 10.95
N SER A 10 -26.95 0.44 10.18
CA SER A 10 -26.53 -0.37 9.04
C SER A 10 -26.48 0.53 7.81
N GLU A 11 -25.31 0.77 7.28
CA GLU A 11 -25.17 1.34 5.94
C GLU A 11 -24.21 0.45 5.14
N ARG A 12 -24.79 -0.32 4.22
CA ARG A 12 -24.07 -0.94 3.11
C ARG A 12 -23.54 0.20 2.25
N ILE A 13 -22.37 0.70 2.60
CA ILE A 13 -21.62 1.60 1.73
C ILE A 13 -21.11 0.73 0.59
N VAL A 14 -21.87 0.76 -0.50
CA VAL A 14 -21.40 0.30 -1.81
C VAL A 14 -20.17 1.15 -2.10
N LEU A 15 -18.98 0.57 -1.90
CA LEU A 15 -17.72 1.11 -2.36
C LEU A 15 -17.76 1.08 -3.89
N THR A 16 -18.44 2.04 -4.49
CA THR A 16 -18.21 2.40 -5.88
C THR A 16 -16.83 3.03 -5.92
N SER A 17 -15.80 2.21 -6.08
CA SER A 17 -14.44 2.65 -6.35
C SER A 17 -14.35 3.19 -7.78
N ASN A 18 -15.06 4.28 -8.07
CA ASN A 18 -14.76 5.17 -9.19
C ASN A 18 -13.61 6.11 -8.81
N ALA A 19 -12.58 5.57 -8.15
CA ALA A 19 -11.30 6.23 -8.10
C ALA A 19 -10.64 5.90 -9.45
N THR A 20 -10.74 6.80 -10.42
CA THR A 20 -9.69 6.86 -11.45
C THR A 20 -8.41 7.14 -10.68
N PRO A 21 -7.45 6.20 -10.54
CA PRO A 21 -6.19 6.51 -9.90
C PRO A 21 -5.53 7.52 -10.82
N ARG A 22 -5.57 8.79 -10.45
CA ARG A 22 -4.86 9.84 -11.20
C ARG A 22 -3.40 9.43 -11.15
N GLU A 23 -2.84 9.12 -12.32
CA GLU A 23 -1.44 8.76 -12.49
C GLU A 23 -0.55 9.87 -11.92
N LYS A 24 -0.18 9.73 -10.65
CA LYS A 24 0.84 10.56 -10.00
C LYS A 24 2.19 9.94 -10.34
N HIS A 25 2.68 10.25 -11.54
CA HIS A 25 4.08 10.09 -11.87
C HIS A 25 4.83 11.28 -11.30
N GLY A 26 5.74 11.04 -10.36
CA GLY A 26 6.50 12.10 -9.73
C GLY A 26 7.61 11.55 -8.85
N GLU A 27 8.58 12.40 -8.56
CA GLU A 27 9.63 12.09 -7.59
C GLU A 27 9.01 11.75 -6.23
N ASN A 28 9.65 10.83 -5.50
CA ASN A 28 9.20 10.37 -4.18
C ASN A 28 7.78 9.74 -4.19
N TYR A 29 7.33 9.22 -5.33
CA TYR A 29 6.09 8.45 -5.45
C TYR A 29 6.39 7.09 -6.10
N CYS A 30 5.89 6.02 -5.50
CA CYS A 30 5.95 4.67 -6.02
C CYS A 30 4.69 4.37 -6.84
N ALA A 31 4.84 3.63 -7.94
CA ALA A 31 3.70 3.19 -8.75
C ALA A 31 2.88 2.07 -8.09
N MET A 32 3.53 1.27 -7.24
CA MET A 32 2.97 0.14 -6.53
C MET A 32 3.75 -0.14 -5.25
N TYR A 33 3.07 -0.71 -4.25
CA TYR A 33 3.68 -1.17 -3.01
C TYR A 33 2.87 -2.35 -2.43
N ASP A 34 3.42 -3.04 -1.43
CA ASP A 34 2.87 -4.24 -0.78
C ASP A 34 2.59 -5.42 -1.74
N ILE A 35 2.12 -6.53 -1.18
CA ILE A 35 1.69 -7.73 -1.90
C ILE A 35 0.20 -7.96 -1.63
N CYS A 36 -0.61 -8.15 -2.67
CA CYS A 36 -2.03 -8.48 -2.53
C CYS A 36 -2.50 -9.61 -3.45
N GLY A 37 -1.58 -10.37 -4.03
CA GLY A 37 -1.97 -11.54 -4.81
C GLY A 37 -0.83 -12.46 -5.18
N THR A 38 -1.20 -13.51 -5.91
CA THR A 38 -0.28 -14.51 -6.47
C THR A 38 -0.67 -14.77 -7.93
N ARG A 39 0.32 -14.75 -8.81
CA ARG A 39 0.18 -15.07 -10.23
C ARG A 39 0.04 -16.58 -10.42
N SER A 40 -0.43 -17.01 -11.59
CA SER A 40 -0.55 -18.43 -11.95
C SER A 40 0.77 -19.21 -11.94
N ASP A 41 1.91 -18.51 -12.01
CA ASP A 41 3.27 -19.06 -11.90
C ASP A 41 3.76 -19.21 -10.44
N GLY A 42 2.89 -18.95 -9.46
CA GLY A 42 3.21 -19.03 -8.03
C GLY A 42 3.97 -17.82 -7.48
N LYS A 43 4.31 -16.82 -8.31
CA LYS A 43 4.98 -15.61 -7.85
C LYS A 43 3.98 -14.62 -7.25
N VAL A 44 4.37 -13.98 -6.17
CA VAL A 44 3.59 -12.89 -5.57
C VAL A 44 3.56 -11.66 -6.50
N VAL A 45 2.49 -10.88 -6.42
CA VAL A 45 2.32 -9.64 -7.18
C VAL A 45 2.00 -8.46 -6.28
N ASN A 46 2.51 -7.29 -6.67
CA ASN A 46 2.35 -6.05 -5.93
C ASN A 46 0.98 -5.40 -6.16
N CYS A 47 0.55 -4.54 -5.23
CA CYS A 47 -0.71 -3.81 -5.39
C CYS A 47 -0.55 -2.60 -6.32
N PRO A 48 -1.43 -2.41 -7.33
CA PRO A 48 -1.25 -1.41 -8.38
C PRO A 48 -1.74 -0.01 -7.96
N PHE A 49 -1.52 0.36 -6.70
CA PHE A 49 -1.93 1.65 -6.16
C PHE A 49 -0.69 2.48 -5.84
N GLY A 50 -0.59 3.64 -6.47
CA GLY A 50 0.52 4.54 -6.23
C GLY A 50 0.51 5.10 -4.81
N SER A 51 1.67 5.18 -4.18
CA SER A 51 1.84 5.64 -2.81
C SER A 51 3.09 6.53 -2.69
N PRO A 52 3.17 7.43 -1.68
CA PRO A 52 4.41 8.11 -1.37
C PRO A 52 5.54 7.12 -1.06
N SER A 53 6.77 7.45 -1.45
CA SER A 53 7.95 6.66 -1.11
C SER A 53 8.25 6.74 0.38
N VAL A 54 8.66 5.61 0.96
CA VAL A 54 8.98 5.48 2.39
C VAL A 54 10.44 5.04 2.52
N LYS A 55 11.17 5.65 3.44
CA LYS A 55 12.52 5.20 3.78
C LYS A 55 12.43 3.87 4.56
N PRO A 56 13.09 2.79 4.12
CA PRO A 56 13.12 1.54 4.87
C PRO A 56 13.91 1.69 6.18
N ASP A 57 13.66 0.80 7.13
CA ASP A 57 14.47 0.70 8.35
C ASP A 57 15.92 0.28 8.04
N ASP A 58 16.82 0.40 9.02
CA ASP A 58 18.26 0.16 8.80
C ASP A 58 18.58 -1.29 8.42
N LEU A 59 17.84 -2.26 8.97
CA LEU A 59 18.03 -3.68 8.68
C LEU A 59 17.63 -3.99 7.23
N LEU A 60 16.45 -3.52 6.83
CA LEU A 60 15.92 -3.67 5.48
C LEU A 60 16.75 -2.86 4.47
N SER A 61 17.18 -1.65 4.82
CA SER A 61 18.08 -0.82 4.00
C SER A 61 19.38 -1.56 3.70
N SER A 62 19.99 -2.19 4.72
CA SER A 62 21.22 -2.97 4.56
C SER A 62 21.02 -4.17 3.62
N LYS A 63 19.88 -4.85 3.73
CA LYS A 63 19.54 -5.97 2.85
C LYS A 63 19.30 -5.51 1.41
N ILE A 64 18.60 -4.39 1.23
CA ILE A 64 18.38 -3.79 -0.10
C ILE A 64 19.73 -3.43 -0.73
N GLN A 65 20.63 -2.78 0.00
CA GLN A 65 21.96 -2.44 -0.53
C GLN A 65 22.79 -3.67 -0.92
N SER A 66 22.68 -4.77 -0.16
CA SER A 66 23.35 -6.02 -0.51
C SER A 66 22.85 -6.64 -1.82
N LEU A 67 21.57 -6.43 -2.17
CA LEU A 67 20.95 -7.01 -3.37
C LEU A 67 20.95 -6.03 -4.56
N CYS A 68 20.83 -4.74 -4.28
CA CYS A 68 20.64 -3.64 -5.21
C CYS A 68 21.60 -2.48 -4.85
N PRO A 69 22.91 -2.62 -5.07
CA PRO A 69 23.93 -1.72 -4.53
C PRO A 69 23.93 -0.30 -5.11
N THR A 70 23.10 -0.01 -6.10
CA THR A 70 23.00 1.31 -6.76
C THR A 70 21.78 2.13 -6.29
N ILE A 71 20.90 1.56 -5.46
CA ILE A 71 19.79 2.28 -4.84
C ILE A 71 20.28 2.85 -3.50
N SER A 72 20.33 4.17 -3.34
CA SER A 72 20.86 4.87 -2.15
C SER A 72 19.77 5.54 -1.33
#